data_AF-A0A966BVS5-F1
#
_entry.id   AF-A0A966BVS5-F1
#
_cell.length_a   1.000
_cell.length_b   1.000
_cell.length_c   1.000
_cell.angle_alpha   90.00
_cell.angle_beta   90.00
_cell.angle_gamma   90.00
#
_symmetry.space_group_name_H-M   'P 1'
#
loop_
_entity.id
_entity.type
_entity.pdbx_description
1 polymer ?
#
loop_
_entity_poly.entity_id
_entity_poly.type
_entity_poly.pdbx_seq_one_letter_code
_entity_poly.pdbx_strand_id
1 'polypeptide(L)'
;MKNTRILMIALGLLLPLTVAAQETLDELFNQVQRAVDAEARVDQQRLQQFRQERARQQQLLQEARAELRAQEQRSDRLNTAFDDNERQLAELSTTLDERMGNLGELFGVVRQVAGDIRAALDDSMVSAQYPGRSELYEDLAERRDTELPSATELRQMWAGMVQEIAESGKVVEFTADVNNADGQREQGKRVVRVGVFNAVSDGQFLQWDSKMGLLQELPRQPAGRFRAMARDLQGAAPGSVEEMAVDFTRGNILAQVVRAPDLRERMRQGGTVGMIIIVIGAFGLLFSIWKGIMLFLRGNAIKRQIGKTGANKNNALGRVL
;
A
#
# COMPACT_ATOMS: atom_id res chain seq x y z
N MET A 1 27.35 -61.80 -7.40
CA MET A 1 27.69 -62.36 -6.06
C MET A 1 26.57 -62.06 -5.07
N LYS A 2 25.60 -62.97 -4.96
CA LYS A 2 24.88 -63.39 -3.74
C LYS A 2 23.82 -64.43 -4.16
N ASN A 3 23.91 -65.59 -3.49
CA ASN A 3 22.92 -66.65 -3.27
C ASN A 3 22.56 -67.57 -4.45
N THR A 4 23.04 -68.82 -4.56
CA THR A 4 22.89 -70.08 -3.76
C THR A 4 21.57 -70.84 -3.96
N ARG A 5 21.73 -72.19 -4.04
CA ARG A 5 20.75 -73.34 -4.02
C ARG A 5 20.55 -73.99 -5.40
N ILE A 6 20.71 -75.30 -5.66
CA ILE A 6 20.73 -76.59 -4.92
C ILE A 6 21.44 -77.60 -5.87
N LEU A 7 22.50 -78.35 -5.52
CA LEU A 7 22.64 -79.60 -4.74
C LEU A 7 21.99 -80.89 -5.33
N MET A 8 22.88 -81.82 -5.72
CA MET A 8 22.80 -83.30 -5.78
C MET A 8 21.74 -84.00 -6.64
N ILE A 9 22.19 -84.95 -7.47
CA ILE A 9 22.06 -86.41 -7.27
C ILE A 9 23.16 -87.12 -8.06
N ALA A 10 23.81 -88.06 -7.38
CA ALA A 10 24.80 -89.00 -7.90
C ALA A 10 24.13 -90.29 -8.44
N LEU A 11 24.97 -91.14 -9.03
CA LEU A 11 24.84 -92.61 -9.09
C LEU A 11 24.22 -93.19 -10.38
N GLY A 12 24.94 -94.16 -10.98
CA GLY A 12 24.29 -95.26 -11.69
C GLY A 12 24.90 -95.69 -13.01
N LEU A 13 25.99 -96.45 -12.94
CA LEU A 13 26.41 -97.42 -13.96
C LEU A 13 25.31 -98.51 -14.10
N LEU A 14 24.78 -98.77 -15.31
CA LEU A 14 24.53 -100.09 -15.94
C LEU A 14 23.47 -100.02 -17.08
N LEU A 15 23.80 -100.71 -18.18
CA LEU A 15 23.08 -100.97 -19.44
C LEU A 15 21.60 -101.39 -19.32
N PRO A 16 20.80 -101.20 -20.42
CA PRO A 16 20.68 -102.29 -21.39
C PRO A 16 20.94 -101.85 -22.85
N LEU A 17 21.72 -102.68 -23.54
CA LEU A 17 21.75 -102.78 -25.00
C LEU A 17 20.34 -103.09 -25.51
N THR A 18 19.76 -102.19 -26.30
CA THR A 18 18.67 -102.55 -27.22
C THR A 18 18.94 -101.96 -28.60
N VAL A 19 19.36 -102.88 -29.47
CA VAL A 19 19.01 -103.04 -30.89
C VAL A 19 19.12 -101.81 -31.79
N ALA A 20 20.18 -101.86 -32.61
CA ALA A 20 20.37 -101.08 -33.81
C ALA A 20 19.12 -101.11 -34.72
N ALA A 21 18.58 -99.93 -35.01
CA ALA A 21 18.03 -99.65 -36.33
C ALA A 21 19.23 -99.33 -37.24
N GLN A 22 19.41 -100.18 -38.25
CA GLN A 22 20.52 -100.16 -39.18
C GLN A 22 20.30 -99.03 -40.20
N GLU A 23 20.71 -97.80 -39.88
CA GLU A 23 20.99 -96.80 -40.92
C GLU A 23 22.17 -97.32 -41.75
N THR A 24 22.03 -97.31 -43.06
CA THR A 24 23.09 -97.78 -43.97
C THR A 24 24.31 -96.85 -43.90
N LEU A 25 25.53 -97.36 -44.12
CA LEU A 25 26.76 -96.55 -44.14
C LEU A 25 26.68 -95.37 -45.14
N ASP A 26 25.92 -95.53 -46.22
CA ASP A 26 25.63 -94.48 -47.20
C ASP A 26 24.65 -93.41 -46.68
N GLU A 27 23.70 -93.76 -45.81
CA GLU A 27 22.83 -92.78 -45.14
C GLU A 27 23.61 -91.90 -44.16
N LEU A 28 24.49 -92.49 -43.34
CA LEU A 28 25.33 -91.75 -42.40
C LEU A 28 26.28 -90.79 -43.14
N PHE A 29 26.89 -91.23 -44.23
CA PHE A 29 27.73 -90.38 -45.08
C PHE A 29 26.94 -89.21 -45.68
N ASN A 30 25.74 -89.47 -46.21
CA ASN A 30 24.86 -88.41 -46.70
C ASN A 30 24.37 -87.46 -45.60
N GLN A 31 24.14 -87.96 -44.38
CA GLN A 31 23.75 -87.15 -43.22
C GLN A 31 24.91 -86.24 -42.78
N VAL A 32 26.13 -86.78 -42.70
CA VAL A 32 27.34 -86.02 -42.36
C VAL A 32 27.64 -84.98 -43.44
N GLN A 33 27.54 -85.32 -44.72
CA GLN A 33 27.80 -84.37 -45.80
C GLN A 33 26.77 -83.22 -45.82
N ARG A 34 25.48 -83.52 -45.59
CA ARG A 34 24.46 -82.48 -45.41
C ARG A 34 24.69 -81.64 -44.15
N ALA A 35 25.16 -82.25 -43.05
CA ALA A 35 25.48 -81.53 -41.81
C ALA A 35 26.66 -80.57 -42.00
N VAL A 36 27.73 -81.00 -42.69
CA VAL A 36 28.89 -80.15 -43.02
C VAL A 36 28.48 -78.99 -43.92
N ASP A 37 27.66 -79.23 -44.94
CA ASP A 37 27.16 -78.16 -45.83
C ASP A 37 26.23 -77.19 -45.09
N ALA A 38 25.39 -77.68 -44.19
CA ALA A 38 24.53 -76.85 -43.35
C ALA A 38 25.34 -76.01 -42.36
N GLU A 39 26.35 -76.60 -41.72
CA GLU A 39 27.25 -75.93 -40.79
C GLU A 39 28.10 -74.87 -41.50
N ALA A 40 28.61 -75.16 -42.70
CA ALA A 40 29.33 -74.19 -43.53
C ALA A 40 28.45 -72.97 -43.90
N ARG A 41 27.15 -73.17 -44.17
CA ARG A 41 26.21 -72.06 -44.41
C ARG A 41 25.95 -71.24 -43.16
N VAL A 42 25.77 -71.90 -42.00
CA VAL A 42 25.58 -71.22 -40.71
C VAL A 42 26.83 -70.43 -40.32
N ASP A 43 28.02 -70.97 -40.56
CA ASP A 43 29.30 -70.28 -40.33
C ASP A 43 29.48 -69.07 -41.24
N GLN A 44 29.13 -69.19 -42.52
CA GLN A 44 29.12 -68.03 -43.42
C GLN A 44 28.15 -66.94 -42.94
N GLN A 45 26.96 -67.29 -42.47
CA GLN A 45 26.00 -66.34 -41.91
C GLN A 45 26.54 -65.68 -40.64
N ARG A 46 27.09 -66.46 -39.69
CA ARG A 46 27.72 -65.92 -38.47
C ARG A 46 28.89 -65.00 -38.79
N LEU A 47 29.72 -65.36 -39.75
CA LEU A 47 30.85 -64.52 -40.18
C LEU A 47 30.37 -63.21 -40.82
N GLN A 48 29.32 -63.24 -41.63
CA GLN A 48 28.72 -62.04 -42.19
C GLN A 48 28.12 -61.15 -41.10
N GLN A 49 27.36 -61.73 -40.16
CA GLN A 49 26.81 -61.01 -39.01
C GLN A 49 27.92 -60.37 -38.16
N PHE A 50 28.97 -61.13 -37.83
CA PHE A 50 30.11 -60.62 -37.08
C PHE A 50 30.81 -59.44 -37.78
N ARG A 51 30.98 -59.52 -39.11
CA ARG A 51 31.55 -58.41 -39.91
C ARG A 51 30.65 -57.19 -39.89
N GLN A 52 29.33 -57.37 -40.01
CA GLN A 52 28.34 -56.28 -39.95
C GLN A 52 28.32 -55.63 -38.57
N GLU A 53 28.31 -56.41 -37.48
CA GLU A 53 28.35 -55.90 -36.11
C GLU A 53 29.64 -55.13 -35.83
N ARG A 54 30.79 -55.65 -36.26
CA ARG A 54 32.08 -54.95 -36.13
C ARG A 54 32.06 -53.61 -36.88
N ALA A 55 31.54 -53.57 -38.10
CA ALA A 55 31.39 -52.33 -38.86
C ALA A 55 30.45 -51.34 -38.16
N ARG A 56 29.33 -51.83 -37.62
CA ARG A 56 28.37 -51.03 -36.85
C ARG A 56 28.99 -50.46 -35.56
N GLN A 57 29.76 -51.26 -34.82
CA GLN A 57 30.47 -50.80 -33.62
C GLN A 57 31.52 -49.73 -33.96
N GLN A 58 32.26 -49.91 -35.06
CA GLN A 58 33.21 -48.89 -35.52
C GLN A 58 32.51 -47.59 -35.91
N GLN A 59 31.36 -47.67 -36.58
CA GLN A 59 30.56 -46.50 -36.93
C GLN A 59 30.06 -45.78 -35.67
N LEU A 60 29.44 -46.49 -34.72
CA LEU A 60 28.96 -45.92 -33.46
C LEU A 60 30.09 -45.26 -32.65
N LEU A 61 31.28 -45.88 -32.62
CA LEU A 61 32.45 -45.30 -31.97
C LEU A 61 32.93 -44.02 -32.65
N GLN A 62 32.90 -43.97 -33.99
CA GLN A 62 33.26 -42.77 -34.75
C GLN A 62 32.23 -41.65 -34.54
N GLU A 63 30.94 -41.96 -34.54
CA GLU A 63 29.85 -41.03 -34.24
C GLU A 63 29.99 -40.47 -32.81
N ALA A 64 30.16 -41.33 -31.80
CA ALA A 64 30.35 -40.90 -30.42
C ALA A 64 31.60 -40.02 -30.23
N ARG A 65 32.71 -40.33 -30.93
CA ARG A 65 33.93 -39.49 -30.91
C ARG A 65 33.74 -38.16 -31.65
N ALA A 66 32.92 -38.12 -32.70
CA ALA A 66 32.59 -36.88 -33.39
C ALA A 66 31.71 -35.99 -32.50
N GLU A 67 30.71 -36.58 -31.85
CA GLU A 67 29.83 -35.89 -30.90
C GLU A 67 30.60 -35.35 -29.70
N LEU A 68 31.47 -36.17 -29.09
CA LEU A 68 32.33 -35.73 -27.98
C LEU A 68 33.16 -34.50 -28.37
N ARG A 69 33.82 -34.53 -29.53
CA ARG A 69 34.61 -33.38 -30.03
C ARG A 69 33.74 -32.15 -30.30
N ALA A 70 32.51 -32.33 -30.79
CA ALA A 70 31.59 -31.22 -31.01
C ALA A 70 31.14 -30.58 -29.68
N GLN A 71 30.86 -31.40 -28.66
CA GLN A 71 30.48 -30.91 -27.34
C GLN A 71 31.67 -30.27 -26.59
N GLU A 72 32.88 -30.82 -26.71
CA GLU A 72 34.11 -30.20 -26.19
C GLU A 72 34.33 -28.82 -26.81
N GLN A 73 34.27 -28.70 -28.14
CA GLN A 73 34.38 -27.40 -28.83
C GLN A 73 33.27 -26.42 -28.42
N ARG A 74 32.05 -26.90 -28.18
CA ARG A 74 30.96 -26.06 -27.68
C ARG A 74 31.24 -25.58 -26.27
N SER A 75 31.73 -26.46 -25.39
CA SER A 75 32.12 -26.13 -24.03
C SER A 75 33.21 -25.05 -24.02
N ASP A 76 34.24 -25.22 -24.84
CA ASP A 76 35.34 -24.24 -24.95
C ASP A 76 34.86 -22.86 -25.40
N ARG A 77 33.94 -22.82 -26.38
CA ARG A 77 33.32 -21.56 -26.84
C ARG A 77 32.46 -20.91 -25.75
N LEU A 78 31.66 -21.70 -25.04
CA LEU A 78 30.79 -21.19 -23.97
C LEU A 78 31.62 -20.70 -22.77
N ASN A 79 32.68 -21.40 -22.41
CA ASN A 79 33.61 -20.97 -21.36
C ASN A 79 34.30 -19.67 -21.76
N THR A 80 34.79 -19.56 -23.00
CA THR A 80 35.38 -18.31 -23.50
C THR A 80 34.39 -17.14 -23.44
N ALA A 81 33.15 -17.36 -23.89
CA ALA A 81 32.11 -16.34 -23.83
C ALA A 81 31.73 -15.97 -22.38
N PHE A 82 31.73 -16.94 -21.47
CA PHE A 82 31.50 -16.70 -20.05
C PHE A 82 32.62 -15.85 -19.44
N ASP A 83 33.89 -16.19 -19.69
CA ASP A 83 35.05 -15.43 -19.22
C ASP A 83 35.05 -14.00 -19.76
N ASP A 84 34.71 -13.81 -21.04
CA ASP A 84 34.60 -12.48 -21.65
C ASP A 84 33.44 -11.67 -21.05
N ASN A 85 32.30 -12.31 -20.78
CA ASN A 85 31.17 -11.67 -20.11
C ASN A 85 31.51 -11.29 -18.67
N GLU A 86 32.24 -12.14 -17.92
CA GLU A 86 32.70 -11.80 -16.56
C GLU A 86 33.63 -10.58 -16.57
N ARG A 87 34.57 -10.50 -17.53
CA ARG A 87 35.44 -9.34 -17.69
C ARG A 87 34.65 -8.07 -18.02
N GLN A 88 33.73 -8.14 -18.97
CA GLN A 88 32.88 -7.00 -19.32
C GLN A 88 32.01 -6.57 -18.15
N LEU A 89 31.45 -7.53 -17.40
CA LEU A 89 30.63 -7.23 -16.22
C LEU A 89 31.47 -6.54 -15.14
N ALA A 90 32.70 -7.00 -14.89
CA ALA A 90 33.61 -6.37 -13.95
C ALA A 90 33.96 -4.94 -14.37
N GLU A 91 34.33 -4.72 -15.65
CA GLU A 91 34.65 -3.40 -16.19
C GLU A 91 33.45 -2.43 -16.13
N LEU A 92 32.26 -2.91 -16.52
CA LEU A 92 31.02 -2.14 -16.44
C LEU A 92 30.64 -1.82 -14.99
N SER A 93 30.82 -2.75 -14.05
CA SER A 93 30.59 -2.53 -12.63
C SER A 93 31.54 -1.49 -12.06
N THR A 94 32.85 -1.57 -12.37
CA THR A 94 33.83 -0.55 -11.93
C THR A 94 33.50 0.82 -12.52
N THR A 95 33.16 0.87 -13.82
CA THR A 95 32.75 2.13 -14.47
C THR A 95 31.48 2.71 -13.84
N LEU A 96 30.52 1.85 -13.48
CA LEU A 96 29.32 2.25 -12.76
C LEU A 96 29.70 2.82 -11.39
N ASP A 97 30.53 2.13 -10.61
CA ASP A 97 30.98 2.56 -9.28
C ASP A 97 31.70 3.91 -9.30
N GLU A 98 32.62 4.11 -10.26
CA GLU A 98 33.33 5.39 -10.43
C GLU A 98 32.36 6.54 -10.76
N ARG A 99 31.40 6.29 -11.66
CA ARG A 99 30.37 7.29 -12.00
C ARG A 99 29.40 7.51 -10.84
N MET A 100 29.08 6.47 -10.07
CA MET A 100 28.24 6.55 -8.87
C MET A 100 28.92 7.32 -7.74
N GLY A 101 30.23 7.22 -7.57
CA GLY A 101 30.96 7.99 -6.56
C GLY A 101 30.71 9.51 -6.68
N ASN A 102 30.59 10.01 -7.92
CA ASN A 102 30.23 11.40 -8.21
C ASN A 102 28.75 11.73 -7.96
N LEU A 103 27.88 10.71 -7.94
CA LEU A 103 26.43 10.86 -7.77
C LEU A 103 25.94 10.49 -6.36
N GLY A 104 26.78 9.87 -5.52
CA GLY A 104 26.42 9.45 -4.15
C GLY A 104 25.91 10.60 -3.27
N GLU A 105 26.51 11.78 -3.38
CA GLU A 105 26.05 12.99 -2.68
C GLU A 105 24.66 13.42 -3.15
N LEU A 106 24.38 13.32 -4.45
CA LEU A 106 23.06 13.64 -5.01
C LEU A 106 22.00 12.64 -4.53
N PHE A 107 22.34 11.36 -4.35
CA PHE A 107 21.39 10.37 -3.83
C PHE A 107 21.10 10.52 -2.35
N GLY A 108 22.08 10.95 -1.56
CA GLY A 108 21.84 11.39 -0.19
C GLY A 108 20.76 12.48 -0.14
N VAL A 109 20.85 13.47 -1.03
CA VAL A 109 19.84 14.53 -1.17
C VAL A 109 18.49 13.96 -1.60
N VAL A 110 18.44 13.06 -2.59
CA VAL A 110 17.18 12.44 -3.04
C VAL A 110 16.49 11.70 -1.89
N ARG A 111 17.22 10.94 -1.07
CA ARG A 111 16.63 10.25 0.09
C ARG A 111 16.09 11.22 1.12
N GLN A 112 16.85 12.27 1.42
CA GLN A 112 16.40 13.30 2.34
C GLN A 112 15.11 13.96 1.84
N VAL A 113 15.09 14.37 0.57
CA VAL A 113 13.92 14.98 -0.07
C VAL A 113 12.75 13.99 -0.13
N ALA A 114 12.99 12.71 -0.42
CA ALA A 114 11.95 11.69 -0.40
C ALA A 114 11.36 11.53 1.01
N GLY A 115 12.19 11.50 2.05
CA GLY A 115 11.76 11.48 3.45
C GLY A 115 10.94 12.72 3.84
N ASP A 116 11.37 13.91 3.40
CA ASP A 116 10.65 15.17 3.64
C ASP A 116 9.28 15.17 2.93
N ILE A 117 9.22 14.71 1.67
CA ILE A 117 7.96 14.62 0.93
C ILE A 117 7.05 13.56 1.55
N ARG A 118 7.59 12.40 1.93
CA ARG A 118 6.84 11.35 2.65
C ARG A 118 6.16 11.94 3.88
N ALA A 119 6.91 12.61 4.75
CA ALA A 119 6.38 13.22 5.96
C ALA A 119 5.29 14.26 5.65
N ALA A 120 5.49 15.09 4.60
CA ALA A 120 4.50 16.06 4.17
C ALA A 120 3.21 15.41 3.62
N LEU A 121 3.32 14.30 2.88
CA LEU A 121 2.18 13.55 2.35
C LEU A 121 1.43 12.80 3.45
N ASP A 122 2.13 12.13 4.36
CA ASP A 122 1.52 11.43 5.49
C ASP A 122 0.76 12.38 6.42
N ASP A 123 1.25 13.61 6.59
CA ASP A 123 0.59 14.67 7.37
C ASP A 123 -0.48 15.43 6.57
N SER A 124 -0.60 15.19 5.25
CA SER A 124 -1.57 15.87 4.40
C SER A 124 -2.93 15.19 4.43
N MET A 125 -3.97 16.00 4.63
CA MET A 125 -5.36 15.59 4.55
C MET A 125 -5.77 15.12 3.14
N VAL A 126 -4.97 15.44 2.11
CA VAL A 126 -5.17 14.93 0.74
C VAL A 126 -5.01 13.39 0.70
N SER A 127 -4.21 12.81 1.60
CA SER A 127 -4.00 11.37 1.70
C SER A 127 -5.26 10.61 2.11
N ALA A 128 -6.24 11.27 2.74
CA ALA A 128 -7.56 10.68 2.98
C ALA A 128 -8.32 10.39 1.67
N GLN A 129 -8.09 11.19 0.62
CA GLN A 129 -8.72 11.01 -0.69
C GLN A 129 -7.93 10.04 -1.57
N TYR A 130 -6.59 10.06 -1.44
CA TYR A 130 -5.68 9.25 -2.25
C TYR A 130 -4.73 8.47 -1.32
N PRO A 131 -5.17 7.31 -0.79
CA PRO A 131 -4.35 6.49 0.08
C PRO A 131 -3.15 5.88 -0.66
N GLY A 132 -2.08 5.53 0.06
CA GLY A 132 -0.89 4.86 -0.49
C GLY A 132 0.10 5.78 -1.23
N ARG A 133 -0.11 7.10 -1.20
CA ARG A 133 0.74 8.06 -1.93
C ARG A 133 2.16 8.22 -1.39
N SER A 134 2.41 7.84 -0.14
CA SER A 134 3.73 7.92 0.49
C SER A 134 4.62 6.71 0.23
N GLU A 135 4.07 5.59 -0.26
CA GLU A 135 4.79 4.31 -0.43
C GLU A 135 6.04 4.44 -1.31
N LEU A 136 5.92 5.14 -2.44
CA LEU A 136 7.06 5.39 -3.34
C LEU A 136 8.18 6.17 -2.62
N TYR A 137 7.82 7.13 -1.79
CA TYR A 137 8.77 8.01 -1.10
C TYR A 137 9.41 7.32 0.10
N GLU A 138 8.66 6.43 0.77
CA GLU A 138 9.18 5.51 1.78
C GLU A 138 10.25 4.60 1.19
N ASP A 139 9.94 3.93 0.09
CA ASP A 139 10.89 3.07 -0.60
C ASP A 139 12.15 3.85 -1.05
N LEU A 140 11.97 5.03 -1.67
CA LEU A 140 13.10 5.88 -2.07
C LEU A 140 13.93 6.38 -0.88
N ALA A 141 13.33 6.65 0.28
CA ALA A 141 14.04 7.12 1.46
C ALA A 141 14.82 5.99 2.17
N GLU A 142 14.38 4.74 2.06
CA GLU A 142 14.98 3.58 2.74
C GLU A 142 15.99 2.81 1.88
N ARG A 143 16.03 3.07 0.56
CA ARG A 143 16.99 2.44 -0.36
C ARG A 143 18.45 2.71 0.00
N ARG A 144 19.28 1.68 -0.19
CA ARG A 144 20.74 1.75 0.03
C ARG A 144 21.41 2.61 -1.04
N ASP A 145 22.59 3.15 -0.71
CA ASP A 145 23.41 3.97 -1.62
C ASP A 145 23.74 3.30 -2.97
N THR A 146 23.69 1.97 -3.02
CA THR A 146 23.98 1.15 -4.19
C THR A 146 22.79 0.97 -5.14
N GLU A 147 21.57 1.34 -4.72
CA GLU A 147 20.34 1.16 -5.49
C GLU A 147 19.81 2.50 -6.00
N LEU A 148 20.28 2.87 -7.18
CA LEU A 148 20.01 4.16 -7.81
C LEU A 148 18.52 4.32 -8.14
N PRO A 149 17.87 5.44 -7.76
CA PRO A 149 16.58 5.82 -8.30
C PRO A 149 16.67 5.95 -9.82
N SER A 150 15.75 5.31 -10.53
CA SER A 150 15.60 5.47 -11.96
C SER A 150 15.07 6.87 -12.31
N ALA A 151 15.36 7.32 -13.54
CA ALA A 151 14.80 8.58 -14.05
C ALA A 151 13.25 8.58 -14.09
N THR A 152 12.62 7.41 -14.08
CA THR A 152 11.16 7.27 -13.98
C THR A 152 10.67 7.57 -12.57
N GLU A 153 11.35 7.04 -11.55
CA GLU A 153 11.02 7.28 -10.14
C GLU A 153 11.21 8.74 -9.76
N LEU A 154 12.30 9.38 -10.22
CA LEU A 154 12.50 10.82 -10.00
C LEU A 154 11.39 11.67 -10.64
N ARG A 155 10.89 11.28 -11.81
CA ARG A 155 9.74 11.94 -12.44
C ARG A 155 8.44 11.71 -11.68
N GLN A 156 8.24 10.52 -11.11
CA GLN A 156 7.08 10.22 -10.28
C GLN A 156 7.12 11.00 -8.96
N MET A 157 8.29 11.11 -8.34
CA MET A 157 8.54 11.93 -7.15
C MET A 157 8.16 13.40 -7.41
N TRP A 158 8.64 13.98 -8.51
CA TRP A 158 8.26 15.33 -8.91
C TRP A 158 6.76 15.46 -9.21
N ALA A 159 6.19 14.51 -9.96
CA ALA A 159 4.78 14.54 -10.32
C ALA A 159 3.86 14.47 -9.09
N GLY A 160 4.20 13.65 -8.09
CA GLY A 160 3.42 13.55 -6.86
C GLY A 160 3.52 14.81 -6.00
N MET A 161 4.67 15.49 -5.97
CA MET A 161 4.80 16.81 -5.33
C MET A 161 3.91 17.86 -6.02
N VAL A 162 3.93 17.92 -7.35
CA VAL A 162 3.07 18.84 -8.12
C VAL A 162 1.59 18.52 -7.92
N GLN A 163 1.24 17.22 -7.86
CA GLN A 163 -0.11 16.78 -7.54
C GLN A 163 -0.52 17.24 -6.14
N GLU A 164 0.36 17.12 -5.14
CA GLU A 164 0.07 17.60 -3.78
C GLU A 164 -0.19 19.10 -3.77
N ILE A 165 0.65 19.89 -4.43
CA ILE A 165 0.47 21.34 -4.54
C ILE A 165 -0.89 21.64 -5.20
N ALA A 166 -1.22 20.97 -6.30
CA ALA A 166 -2.48 21.19 -7.01
C ALA A 166 -3.70 20.79 -6.16
N GLU A 167 -3.64 19.68 -5.43
CA GLU A 167 -4.73 19.20 -4.58
C GLU A 167 -4.87 20.02 -3.30
N SER A 168 -3.79 20.61 -2.79
CA SER A 168 -3.79 21.41 -1.56
C SER A 168 -4.64 22.68 -1.64
N GLY A 169 -4.89 23.18 -2.85
CA GLY A 169 -5.72 24.37 -3.09
C GLY A 169 -7.16 24.08 -3.49
N LYS A 170 -7.55 22.81 -3.63
CA LYS A 170 -8.89 22.44 -4.12
C LYS A 170 -9.88 22.22 -2.99
N VAL A 171 -11.13 22.58 -3.25
CA VAL A 171 -12.29 22.15 -2.47
C VAL A 171 -12.95 21.01 -3.21
N VAL A 172 -13.01 19.83 -2.60
CA VAL A 172 -13.50 18.60 -3.25
C VAL A 172 -14.40 17.82 -2.32
N GLU A 173 -15.45 17.25 -2.90
CA GLU A 173 -16.29 16.23 -2.26
C GLU A 173 -15.80 14.83 -2.68
N PHE A 174 -15.63 13.94 -1.71
CA PHE A 174 -15.26 12.55 -1.94
C PHE A 174 -15.82 11.65 -0.84
N THR A 175 -15.68 10.35 -1.03
CA THR A 175 -16.13 9.34 -0.07
C THR A 175 -14.94 8.76 0.66
N ALA A 176 -15.00 8.71 2.00
CA ALA A 176 -13.95 8.15 2.83
C ALA A 176 -14.50 7.50 4.10
N ASP A 177 -13.66 6.67 4.73
CA ASP A 177 -13.93 6.14 6.05
C ASP A 177 -13.61 7.20 7.12
N VAL A 178 -14.51 7.34 8.09
CA VAL A 178 -14.38 8.30 9.18
C VAL A 178 -14.58 7.60 10.50
N ASN A 179 -13.69 7.83 11.46
CA ASN A 179 -13.91 7.41 12.85
C ASN A 179 -14.76 8.46 13.55
N ASN A 180 -15.90 8.06 14.11
CA ASN A 180 -16.75 8.96 14.87
C ASN A 180 -16.12 9.34 16.23
N ALA A 181 -16.77 10.22 16.99
CA ALA A 181 -16.29 10.64 18.30
C ALA A 181 -16.16 9.49 19.33
N ASP A 182 -16.87 8.37 19.12
CA ASP A 182 -16.81 7.16 19.94
C ASP A 182 -15.73 6.16 19.48
N GLY A 183 -14.98 6.49 18.42
CA GLY A 183 -13.93 5.64 17.84
C GLY A 183 -14.44 4.50 16.97
N GLN A 184 -15.73 4.49 16.61
CA GLN A 184 -16.29 3.53 15.66
C GLN A 184 -16.06 4.01 14.22
N ARG A 185 -15.62 3.08 13.37
CA ARG A 185 -15.35 3.35 11.96
C ARG A 185 -16.65 3.33 11.16
N GLU A 186 -17.02 4.47 10.61
CA GLU A 186 -18.12 4.63 9.68
C GLU A 186 -17.59 4.66 8.25
N GLN A 187 -18.01 3.68 7.44
CA GLN A 187 -17.57 3.56 6.05
C GLN A 187 -18.40 4.44 5.12
N GLY A 188 -17.77 4.92 4.05
CA GLY A 188 -18.49 5.53 2.94
C GLY A 188 -19.14 6.88 3.26
N LYS A 189 -18.59 7.64 4.22
CA LYS A 189 -19.08 8.98 4.56
C LYS A 189 -18.72 9.97 3.46
N ARG A 190 -19.61 10.92 3.22
CA ARG A 190 -19.40 12.01 2.28
C ARG A 190 -18.62 13.12 2.96
N VAL A 191 -17.37 13.29 2.53
CA VAL A 191 -16.45 14.26 3.08
C VAL A 191 -16.22 15.38 2.07
N VAL A 192 -16.32 16.62 2.53
CA VAL A 192 -15.83 17.79 1.79
C VAL A 192 -14.53 18.24 2.41
N ARG A 193 -13.45 18.21 1.63
CA ARG A 193 -12.13 18.71 2.01
C ARG A 193 -11.93 20.09 1.41
N VAL A 194 -11.49 21.02 2.25
CA VAL A 194 -11.10 22.39 1.89
C VAL A 194 -9.57 22.48 1.94
N GLY A 195 -8.94 22.19 0.81
CA GLY A 195 -7.49 22.18 0.69
C GLY A 195 -6.82 21.18 1.64
N VAL A 196 -5.75 21.61 2.31
CA VAL A 196 -5.10 20.84 3.39
C VAL A 196 -5.55 21.26 4.78
N PHE A 197 -6.53 22.16 4.87
CA PHE A 197 -6.82 22.89 6.10
C PHE A 197 -7.93 22.25 6.94
N ASN A 198 -9.07 21.95 6.31
CA ASN A 198 -10.26 21.43 6.97
C ASN A 198 -10.90 20.30 6.17
N ALA A 199 -11.49 19.34 6.87
CA ALA A 199 -12.42 18.37 6.32
C ALA A 199 -13.72 18.40 7.12
N VAL A 200 -14.85 18.24 6.43
CA VAL A 200 -16.18 18.21 7.05
C VAL A 200 -17.04 17.08 6.50
N SER A 201 -17.86 16.48 7.35
CA SER A 201 -18.89 15.48 7.01
C SER A 201 -20.15 15.76 7.84
N ASP A 202 -21.33 15.76 7.22
CA ASP A 202 -22.62 16.05 7.87
C ASP A 202 -22.62 17.31 8.78
N GLY A 203 -21.88 18.34 8.39
CA GLY A 203 -21.72 19.59 9.15
C GLY A 203 -20.79 19.50 10.36
N GLN A 204 -20.12 18.35 10.55
CA GLN A 204 -19.13 18.12 11.60
C GLN A 204 -17.72 18.28 11.03
N PHE A 205 -16.84 18.86 11.82
CA PHE A 205 -15.43 19.01 11.49
C PHE A 205 -14.68 17.73 11.83
N LEU A 206 -13.81 17.34 10.89
CA LEU A 206 -12.95 16.18 10.96
C LEU A 206 -11.49 16.63 11.09
N GLN A 207 -10.69 15.77 11.70
CA GLN A 207 -9.25 15.90 11.81
C GLN A 207 -8.59 14.71 11.12
N TRP A 208 -7.47 14.96 10.42
CA TRP A 208 -6.64 13.90 9.87
C TRP A 208 -5.73 13.33 10.97
N ASP A 209 -5.80 12.02 11.20
CA ASP A 209 -4.84 11.30 12.02
C ASP A 209 -3.85 10.56 11.10
N SER A 210 -2.65 11.14 10.96
CA SER A 210 -1.58 10.59 10.12
C SER A 210 -1.04 9.24 10.62
N LYS A 211 -1.22 8.90 11.91
CA LYS A 211 -0.78 7.61 12.46
C LYS A 211 -1.76 6.49 12.14
N MET A 212 -3.06 6.79 12.18
CA MET A 212 -4.10 5.83 11.83
C MET A 212 -4.41 5.82 10.33
N GLY A 213 -3.99 6.85 9.59
CA GLY A 213 -4.30 7.03 8.17
C GLY A 213 -5.79 7.25 7.92
N LEU A 214 -6.49 7.90 8.86
CA LEU A 214 -7.95 8.03 8.82
C LEU A 214 -8.40 9.43 9.24
N LEU A 215 -9.55 9.84 8.73
CA LEU A 215 -10.26 11.00 9.23
C LEU A 215 -11.01 10.64 10.52
N GLN A 216 -10.95 11.53 11.51
CA GLN A 216 -11.61 11.37 12.79
C GLN A 216 -12.49 12.58 13.09
N GLU A 217 -13.71 12.34 13.55
CA GLU A 217 -14.58 13.39 14.05
C GLU A 217 -14.01 13.98 15.35
N LEU A 218 -14.02 15.31 15.45
CA LEU A 218 -13.57 15.97 16.66
C LEU A 218 -14.46 15.60 17.85
N PRO A 219 -13.90 15.24 19.03
CA PRO A 219 -14.68 14.90 20.22
C PRO A 219 -15.63 16.02 20.68
N ARG A 220 -15.28 17.27 20.38
CA ARG A 220 -16.16 18.43 20.57
C ARG A 220 -16.12 19.27 19.31
N GLN A 221 -17.30 19.66 18.89
CA GLN A 221 -17.46 20.39 17.64
C GLN A 221 -17.39 21.90 17.87
N PRO A 222 -16.87 22.67 16.90
CA PRO A 222 -16.85 24.12 16.98
C PRO A 222 -18.24 24.74 17.17
N ALA A 223 -18.24 26.02 17.57
CA ALA A 223 -19.46 26.80 17.77
C ALA A 223 -20.41 26.69 16.57
N GLY A 224 -21.72 26.72 16.84
CA GLY A 224 -22.77 26.42 15.83
C GLY A 224 -22.67 27.21 14.52
N ARG A 225 -22.13 28.43 14.55
CA ARG A 225 -21.87 29.24 13.34
C ARG A 225 -20.92 28.57 12.35
N PHE A 226 -19.85 27.93 12.82
CA PHE A 226 -18.87 27.26 11.95
C PHE A 226 -19.44 25.97 11.38
N ARG A 227 -20.25 25.25 12.17
CA ARG A 227 -21.00 24.09 11.67
C ARG A 227 -22.10 24.46 10.67
N ALA A 228 -22.66 25.66 10.76
CA ALA A 228 -23.59 26.17 9.75
C ALA A 228 -22.85 26.39 8.43
N MET A 229 -21.74 27.13 8.45
CA MET A 229 -20.85 27.30 7.28
C MET A 229 -20.45 25.96 6.64
N ALA A 230 -20.11 24.95 7.46
CA ALA A 230 -19.79 23.61 6.96
C ALA A 230 -20.98 22.95 6.23
N ARG A 231 -22.21 23.04 6.79
CA ARG A 231 -23.41 22.50 6.13
C ARG A 231 -23.74 23.24 4.84
N ASP A 232 -23.59 24.56 4.85
CA ASP A 232 -23.85 25.40 3.68
C ASP A 232 -22.88 25.03 2.55
N LEU A 233 -21.59 24.87 2.87
CA LEU A 233 -20.57 24.39 1.93
C LEU A 233 -20.86 22.98 1.38
N GLN A 234 -21.32 22.05 2.22
CA GLN A 234 -21.67 20.70 1.78
C GLN A 234 -22.95 20.62 0.94
N GLY A 235 -23.87 21.57 1.13
CA GLY A 235 -25.09 21.69 0.33
C GLY A 235 -24.91 22.48 -0.96
N ALA A 236 -23.76 23.14 -1.14
CA ALA A 236 -23.50 24.03 -2.24
C ALA A 236 -23.30 23.28 -3.57
N ALA A 237 -23.75 23.89 -4.67
CA ALA A 237 -23.53 23.35 -6.00
C ALA A 237 -22.07 23.64 -6.47
N PRO A 238 -21.48 22.80 -7.31
CA PRO A 238 -20.14 23.06 -7.86
C PRO A 238 -20.05 24.45 -8.51
N GLY A 239 -19.06 25.24 -8.08
CA GLY A 239 -18.84 26.60 -8.57
C GLY A 239 -19.57 27.71 -7.81
N SER A 240 -20.38 27.40 -6.79
CA SER A 240 -20.88 28.43 -5.88
C SER A 240 -19.78 28.91 -4.93
N VAL A 241 -19.93 30.14 -4.44
CA VAL A 241 -19.02 30.75 -3.47
C VAL A 241 -19.72 30.74 -2.12
N GLU A 242 -19.18 29.99 -1.16
CA GLU A 242 -19.69 29.91 0.20
C GLU A 242 -18.64 30.43 1.20
N GLU A 243 -19.11 31.00 2.30
CA GLU A 243 -18.24 31.40 3.40
C GLU A 243 -17.83 30.18 4.23
N MET A 244 -16.53 29.96 4.39
CA MET A 244 -16.01 28.88 5.21
C MET A 244 -14.86 29.37 6.08
N ALA A 245 -14.87 28.97 7.36
CA ALA A 245 -13.73 29.19 8.24
C ALA A 245 -12.61 28.19 7.89
N VAL A 246 -11.37 28.67 7.84
CA VAL A 246 -10.19 27.87 7.50
C VAL A 246 -9.26 27.79 8.71
N ASP A 247 -8.86 26.59 9.10
CA ASP A 247 -7.83 26.38 10.14
C ASP A 247 -6.46 26.16 9.49
N PHE A 248 -5.62 27.19 9.50
CA PHE A 248 -4.24 27.12 8.96
C PHE A 248 -3.33 26.15 9.73
N THR A 249 -3.72 25.73 10.93
CA THR A 249 -2.97 24.77 11.74
C THR A 249 -3.39 23.32 11.48
N ARG A 250 -4.22 23.09 10.45
CA ARG A 250 -4.63 21.76 9.98
C ARG A 250 -5.35 20.95 11.06
N GLY A 251 -6.24 21.63 11.80
CA GLY A 251 -7.07 21.03 12.84
C GLY A 251 -6.52 21.15 14.27
N ASN A 252 -5.29 21.65 14.47
CA ASN A 252 -4.74 21.82 15.82
C ASN A 252 -5.48 22.89 16.65
N ILE A 253 -5.89 23.99 16.03
CA ILE A 253 -6.72 25.01 16.70
C ILE A 253 -8.09 24.42 17.00
N LEU A 254 -8.70 23.72 16.05
CA LEU A 254 -9.98 23.05 16.27
C LEU A 254 -9.92 22.06 17.44
N ALA A 255 -8.85 21.27 17.53
CA ALA A 255 -8.58 20.36 18.66
C ALA A 255 -8.36 21.09 19.99
N GLN A 256 -7.86 22.32 19.98
CA GLN A 256 -7.72 23.14 21.19
C GLN A 256 -9.02 23.84 21.59
N VAL A 257 -9.87 24.22 20.63
CA VAL A 257 -11.21 24.80 20.88
C VAL A 257 -12.06 23.82 21.70
N VAL A 258 -11.83 22.51 21.55
CA VAL A 258 -12.45 21.45 22.38
C VAL A 258 -12.21 21.66 23.89
N ARG A 259 -11.04 22.19 24.27
CA ARG A 259 -10.62 22.36 25.68
C ARG A 259 -11.15 23.66 26.29
N ALA A 260 -11.69 24.59 25.50
CA ALA A 260 -12.23 25.83 26.03
C ALA A 260 -13.57 25.55 26.72
N PRO A 261 -13.76 25.96 27.99
CA PRO A 261 -14.99 25.69 28.70
C PRO A 261 -16.14 26.55 28.16
N ASP A 262 -17.27 25.90 27.86
CA ASP A 262 -18.50 26.59 27.45
C ASP A 262 -19.08 27.44 28.59
N LEU A 263 -19.96 28.40 28.29
CA LEU A 263 -20.61 29.25 29.31
C LEU A 263 -21.26 28.43 30.45
N ARG A 264 -21.84 27.27 30.12
CA ARG A 264 -22.42 26.34 31.11
C ARG A 264 -21.35 25.63 31.94
N GLU A 265 -20.25 25.22 31.31
CA GLU A 265 -19.11 24.60 32.00
C GLU A 265 -18.43 25.61 32.91
N ARG A 266 -18.23 26.85 32.45
CA ARG A 266 -17.73 27.98 33.25
C ARG A 266 -18.62 28.26 34.46
N MET A 267 -19.94 28.23 34.28
CA MET A 267 -20.89 28.39 35.38
C MET A 267 -20.79 27.24 36.39
N ARG A 268 -20.59 25.99 35.96
CA ARG A 268 -20.33 24.85 36.86
C ARG A 268 -18.96 24.94 37.53
N GLN A 269 -17.92 25.41 36.83
CA GLN A 269 -16.58 25.63 37.37
C GLN A 269 -16.56 26.72 38.45
N GLY A 270 -17.45 27.72 38.36
CA GLY A 270 -17.64 28.73 39.40
C GLY A 270 -18.18 28.17 40.72
N GLY A 271 -18.60 26.90 40.75
CA GLY A 271 -19.11 26.24 41.95
C GLY A 271 -20.31 26.95 42.56
N THR A 272 -20.54 26.73 43.86
CA THR A 272 -21.65 27.35 44.59
C THR A 272 -21.57 28.88 44.59
N VAL A 273 -20.36 29.44 44.71
CA VAL A 273 -20.14 30.90 44.75
C VAL A 273 -20.50 31.55 43.42
N GLY A 274 -20.10 30.95 42.29
CA GLY A 274 -20.44 31.43 40.96
C GLY A 274 -21.95 31.44 40.71
N MET A 275 -22.68 30.41 41.16
CA MET A 275 -24.13 30.38 41.06
C MET A 275 -24.80 31.47 41.90
N ILE A 276 -24.33 31.75 43.11
CA ILE A 276 -24.86 32.84 43.95
C ILE A 276 -24.70 34.19 43.25
N ILE A 277 -23.53 34.46 42.68
CA ILE A 277 -23.26 35.71 41.94
C ILE A 277 -24.20 35.85 40.73
N ILE A 278 -24.40 34.78 39.98
CA ILE A 278 -25.30 34.78 38.81
C ILE A 278 -26.75 35.05 39.24
N VAL A 279 -27.22 34.43 40.33
CA VAL A 279 -28.57 34.64 40.86
C VAL A 279 -28.76 36.08 41.34
N ILE A 280 -27.84 36.62 42.13
CA ILE A 280 -27.90 38.01 42.59
C ILE A 280 -27.82 38.98 41.41
N GLY A 281 -26.94 38.71 40.44
CA GLY A 281 -26.84 39.47 39.21
C GLY A 281 -28.14 39.48 38.42
N ALA A 282 -28.82 38.34 38.31
CA ALA A 282 -30.12 38.23 37.64
C ALA A 282 -31.21 39.04 38.37
N PHE A 283 -31.27 38.98 39.71
CA PHE A 283 -32.20 39.80 40.49
C PHE A 283 -31.91 41.30 40.35
N GLY A 284 -30.64 41.71 40.40
CA GLY A 284 -30.22 43.09 40.19
C GLY A 284 -30.57 43.59 38.78
N LEU A 285 -30.33 42.78 37.75
CA LEU A 285 -30.70 43.07 36.37
C LEU A 285 -32.22 43.25 36.24
N LEU A 286 -33.01 42.33 36.82
CA LEU A 286 -34.46 42.36 36.73
C LEU A 286 -35.04 43.58 37.47
N PHE A 287 -34.47 43.93 38.63
CA PHE A 287 -34.81 45.16 39.34
C PHE A 287 -34.45 46.42 38.55
N SER A 288 -33.28 46.44 37.90
CA SER A 288 -32.84 47.52 37.03
C SER A 288 -33.76 47.71 35.83
N ILE A 289 -34.15 46.62 35.16
CA ILE A 289 -35.13 46.64 34.06
C ILE A 289 -36.48 47.17 34.54
N TRP A 290 -36.98 46.69 35.68
CA TRP A 290 -38.25 47.16 36.25
C TRP A 290 -38.21 48.66 36.56
N LYS A 291 -37.14 49.13 37.20
CA LYS A 291 -36.93 50.57 37.47
C LYS A 291 -36.79 51.37 36.18
N GLY A 292 -36.08 50.85 35.18
CA GLY A 292 -35.92 51.46 33.87
C GLY A 292 -37.28 51.66 33.18
N ILE A 293 -38.12 50.63 33.13
CA ILE A 293 -39.47 50.71 32.59
C ILE A 293 -40.31 51.73 33.38
N MET A 294 -40.29 51.66 34.71
CA MET A 294 -41.03 52.59 35.57
C MET A 294 -40.61 54.05 35.34
N LEU A 295 -39.31 54.32 35.24
CA LEU A 295 -38.77 55.65 35.00
C LEU A 295 -39.09 56.13 33.57
N PHE A 296 -39.01 55.25 32.58
CA PHE A 296 -39.38 55.54 31.19
C PHE A 296 -40.87 55.90 31.07
N LEU A 297 -41.76 55.13 31.71
CA LEU A 297 -43.19 55.42 31.75
C LEU A 297 -43.50 56.75 32.45
N ARG A 298 -42.86 57.01 33.60
CA ARG A 298 -43.01 58.28 34.33
C ARG A 298 -42.45 59.47 33.56
N GLY A 299 -41.29 59.31 32.92
CA GLY A 299 -40.68 60.32 32.06
C GLY A 299 -41.56 60.65 30.86
N ASN A 300 -42.15 59.65 30.21
CA ASN A 300 -43.12 59.85 29.13
C ASN A 300 -44.42 60.52 29.60
N ALA A 301 -44.90 60.18 30.80
CA ALA A 301 -46.07 60.84 31.39
C ALA A 301 -45.80 62.32 31.69
N ILE A 302 -44.60 62.67 32.18
CA ILE A 302 -44.17 64.06 32.41
C ILE A 302 -44.02 64.81 31.09
N LYS A 303 -43.34 64.23 30.09
CA LYS A 303 -43.23 64.84 28.74
C LYS A 303 -44.60 65.13 28.11
N ARG A 304 -45.57 64.24 28.29
CA ARG A 304 -46.97 64.44 27.83
C ARG A 304 -47.71 65.54 28.60
N GLN A 305 -47.36 65.79 29.86
CA GLN A 305 -47.97 66.82 30.70
C GLN A 305 -47.48 68.23 30.34
N ILE A 306 -46.21 68.38 29.96
CA ILE A 306 -45.61 69.67 29.57
C ILE A 306 -46.36 70.34 28.41
N GLY A 307 -47.00 69.56 27.53
CA GLY A 307 -47.79 70.06 26.41
C GLY A 307 -49.29 70.26 26.68
N LYS A 308 -49.78 70.08 27.93
CA LYS A 308 -51.20 70.19 28.26
C LYS A 308 -51.43 71.20 29.40
N THR A 309 -52.42 72.07 29.22
CA THR A 309 -52.79 73.15 30.16
C THR A 309 -53.53 72.68 31.42
N GLY A 310 -54.04 71.44 31.47
CA GLY A 310 -54.74 70.89 32.64
C GLY A 310 -53.84 70.01 33.52
N ALA A 311 -53.70 70.34 34.81
CA ALA A 311 -52.92 69.58 35.78
C ALA A 311 -53.48 68.16 35.98
N ASN A 312 -52.66 67.13 35.78
CA ASN A 312 -53.04 65.73 36.01
C ASN A 312 -52.28 65.15 37.21
N LYS A 313 -53.02 64.87 38.29
CA LYS A 313 -52.49 64.35 39.56
C LYS A 313 -51.86 62.95 39.46
N ASN A 314 -52.02 62.26 38.33
CA ASN A 314 -51.48 60.91 38.13
C ASN A 314 -50.02 60.90 37.64
N ASN A 315 -49.43 62.05 37.31
CA ASN A 315 -48.01 62.16 37.00
C ASN A 315 -47.29 63.11 37.97
N ALA A 316 -45.96 63.03 38.04
CA ALA A 316 -45.19 63.77 39.05
C ALA A 316 -45.22 65.29 38.82
N LEU A 317 -45.32 65.76 37.57
CA LEU A 317 -45.35 67.19 37.25
C LEU A 317 -46.71 67.82 37.57
N GLY A 318 -47.81 67.17 37.22
CA GLY A 318 -49.17 67.63 37.54
C GLY A 318 -49.60 67.43 39.00
N ARG A 319 -48.71 66.94 39.87
CA ARG A 319 -48.88 66.99 41.34
C ARG A 319 -48.19 68.19 41.98
N VAL A 320 -47.30 68.86 41.23
CA VAL A 320 -46.50 70.01 41.70
C VAL A 320 -46.99 71.31 41.05
N LEU A 321 -47.52 71.23 39.82
CA LEU A 321 -48.38 72.25 39.19
C LEU A 321 -49.82 72.13 39.69
#